data_AF-A0A151T8L0-F1
#
_entry.id   AF-A0A151T8L0-F1
#
_cell.length_a   1.000
_cell.length_b   1.000
_cell.length_c   1.000
_cell.angle_alpha   90.00
_cell.angle_beta   90.00
_cell.angle_gamma   90.00
#
_symmetry.space_group_name_H-M   'P 1'
#
loop_
_entity.id
_entity.type
_entity.pdbx_description
1 polymer ?
#
loop_
_entity_poly.entity_id
_entity_poly.type
_entity_poly.pdbx_seq_one_letter_code
_entity_poly.pdbx_strand_id
1 'polypeptide(L)' 'IVWLHGVPSSIISDRDPRFISRFWQSVHQALGTKLRLSSAYHPQTDGQSERTIQSLEDMLRACVLDHLES' A
#
# COMPACT_ATOMS: atom_id res chain seq x y z
N ILE A 1 0.90 11.84 -2.09
CA ILE A 1 -0.21 11.69 -1.12
C ILE A 1 0.31 11.46 0.29
N VAL A 2 1.26 10.54 0.53
CA VAL A 2 1.86 10.39 1.88
C VAL A 2 2.63 11.63 2.33
N TRP A 3 3.40 12.26 1.45
CA TRP A 3 4.12 13.50 1.77
C TRP A 3 3.19 14.72 1.94
N LEU A 4 2.11 14.77 1.17
CA LEU A 4 1.14 15.88 1.16
C LEU A 4 0.03 15.74 2.22
N HIS A 5 -0.32 14.51 2.63
CA HIS A 5 -1.47 14.21 3.48
C HIS A 5 -1.15 13.28 4.66
N GLY A 6 0.11 12.84 4.79
CA GLY A 6 0.54 11.92 5.84
C GLY A 6 0.30 10.44 5.50
N VAL A 7 0.84 9.57 6.36
CA VAL A 7 0.67 8.12 6.23
C VAL A 7 -0.75 7.72 6.65
N PRO A 8 -1.46 6.91 5.84
CA PRO A 8 -2.80 6.44 6.21
C PRO A 8 -2.76 5.50 7.43
N SER A 9 -3.78 5.60 8.29
CA SER A 9 -3.91 4.78 9.50
C SER A 9 -4.28 3.32 9.21
N SER A 10 -4.97 3.05 8.10
CA SER A 10 -5.25 1.70 7.63
C SER A 10 -5.41 1.62 6.11
N ILE A 11 -5.03 0.48 5.53
CA ILE A 11 -5.16 0.17 4.11
C ILE A 11 -5.93 -1.15 3.97
N ILE A 12 -6.79 -1.23 2.96
CA ILE A 12 -7.41 -2.49 2.54
C ILE A 12 -6.66 -2.97 1.30
N SER A 13 -6.12 -4.19 1.34
CA SER A 13 -5.44 -4.85 0.22
C SER A 13 -6.17 -6.14 -0.15
N ASP A 14 -6.07 -6.55 -1.40
CA ASP A 14 -6.50 -7.89 -1.78
C ASP A 14 -5.59 -8.97 -1.16
N ARG A 15 -5.94 -10.24 -1.39
CA ARG A 15 -5.13 -11.39 -0.96
C ARG A 15 -4.08 -11.80 -2.00
N ASP A 16 -3.63 -10.88 -2.85
CA ASP A 16 -2.57 -11.21 -3.80
C ASP A 16 -1.26 -11.49 -3.04
N PRO A 17 -0.58 -12.61 -3.31
CA PRO A 17 0.69 -12.96 -2.65
C PRO A 17 1.77 -11.87 -2.74
N ARG A 18 1.70 -11.01 -3.76
CA ARG A 18 2.60 -9.86 -3.94
C ARG A 18 2.44 -8.86 -2.80
N PHE A 19 1.21 -8.60 -2.33
CA PHE A 19 0.92 -7.65 -1.24
C PHE A 19 0.93 -8.30 0.15
N ILE A 20 0.81 -9.63 0.24
CA ILE A 20 0.96 -10.35 1.51
C ILE A 20 2.43 -10.73 1.78
N SER A 21 3.36 -10.36 0.90
CA SER A 21 4.77 -10.71 1.08
C SER A 21 5.35 -10.11 2.37
N ARG A 22 6.37 -10.78 2.94
CA ARG A 22 7.03 -10.31 4.18
C ARG A 22 7.60 -8.89 4.04
N PHE A 23 8.03 -8.53 2.83
CA PHE A 23 8.52 -7.18 2.54
C PHE A 23 7.42 -6.14 2.81
N TRP A 24 6.23 -6.32 2.24
CA TRP A 24 5.11 -5.39 2.40
C TRP A 24 4.58 -5.34 3.83
N GLN A 25 4.55 -6.48 4.52
CA GLN A 25 4.20 -6.51 5.95
C GLN A 25 5.17 -5.64 6.80
N SER A 26 6.47 -5.73 6.54
CA SER A 26 7.48 -4.90 7.22
C SER A 26 7.32 -3.41 6.88
N VAL A 27 7.01 -3.07 5.62
CA VAL A 27 6.74 -1.68 5.20
C VAL A 27 5.54 -1.11 5.95
N HIS A 28 4.42 -1.83 6.03
CA HIS A 28 3.25 -1.37 6.77
C HIS A 28 3.51 -1.21 8.27
N GLN A 29 4.29 -2.10 8.88
CA GLN A 29 4.73 -1.95 10.27
C GLN A 29 5.58 -0.70 10.47
N ALA A 30 6.58 -0.47 9.61
CA ALA A 30 7.47 0.69 9.71
C ALA A 30 6.72 2.02 9.52
N LEU A 31 5.71 2.02 8.64
CA LEU A 31 4.82 3.17 8.41
C LEU A 31 3.75 3.35 9.51
N GLY A 32 3.53 2.34 10.37
CA GLY A 32 2.46 2.38 11.38
C GLY A 32 1.05 2.20 10.80
N THR A 33 0.95 1.72 9.56
CA THR A 33 -0.33 1.51 8.87
C THR A 33 -0.89 0.11 9.14
N LYS A 34 -2.17 0.02 9.48
CA LYS A 34 -2.86 -1.28 9.63
C LYS A 34 -3.30 -1.83 8.28
N LEU A 35 -2.69 -2.94 7.85
CA LEU A 35 -3.14 -3.68 6.67
C LEU A 35 -4.38 -4.53 7.01
N ARG A 36 -5.44 -4.38 6.23
CA ARG A 36 -6.66 -5.20 6.25
C ARG A 36 -6.78 -5.92 4.91
N LEU A 37 -7.10 -7.20 4.92
CA LEU A 37 -7.28 -7.96 3.68
C LEU A 37 -8.75 -7.96 3.28
N SER A 38 -9.06 -7.67 2.01
CA SER A 38 -10.41 -7.77 1.47
C SER A 38 -10.85 -9.24 1.37
N SER A 39 -12.17 -9.47 1.38
CA SER A 39 -12.72 -10.79 1.08
C SER A 39 -12.53 -11.10 -0.40
N ALA A 40 -12.27 -12.36 -0.74
CA ALA A 40 -12.16 -12.78 -2.13
C ALA A 40 -13.43 -12.38 -2.91
N TYR A 41 -13.25 -11.63 -4.00
CA TYR A 41 -14.28 -11.17 -4.94
C TYR A 41 -15.30 -10.13 -4.41
N HIS A 42 -14.91 -8.85 -4.36
CA HIS A 42 -15.90 -7.77 -4.29
C HIS A 42 -15.59 -6.61 -5.27
N PRO A 43 -15.81 -6.81 -6.60
CA PRO A 43 -15.39 -5.88 -7.65
C PRO A 43 -15.95 -4.45 -7.56
N GLN A 44 -17.04 -4.20 -6.83
CA GLN A 44 -17.54 -2.83 -6.58
C GLN A 44 -16.80 -2.08 -5.45
N THR A 45 -16.25 -2.80 -4.47
CA THR A 45 -15.54 -2.23 -3.30
C THR A 45 -14.04 -2.22 -3.56
N ASP A 46 -13.54 -3.21 -4.31
CA ASP A 46 -12.12 -3.37 -4.61
C ASP A 46 -11.56 -2.23 -5.48
N GLY A 47 -12.37 -1.58 -6.34
CA GLY A 47 -11.87 -0.53 -7.24
C GLY A 47 -11.44 0.79 -6.57
N GLN A 48 -11.86 1.06 -5.33
CA GLN A 48 -11.33 2.20 -4.55
C GLN A 48 -10.05 1.82 -3.79
N SER A 49 -10.01 0.61 -3.22
CA SER A 49 -8.81 0.11 -2.55
C SER A 49 -7.68 -0.15 -3.53
N GLU A 50 -7.96 -0.71 -4.71
CA GLU A 50 -6.97 -1.00 -5.75
C GLU A 50 -6.31 0.28 -6.28
N ARG A 51 -7.07 1.36 -6.47
CA ARG A 51 -6.52 2.69 -6.78
C ARG A 51 -5.64 3.24 -5.67
N THR A 52 -6.03 3.01 -4.41
CA THR A 52 -5.25 3.46 -3.24
C THR A 52 -3.93 2.69 -3.15
N ILE A 53 -3.94 1.37 -3.39
CA ILE A 53 -2.76 0.52 -3.43
C ILE A 53 -1.83 0.94 -4.58
N GLN A 54 -2.37 1.12 -5.79
CA GLN A 54 -1.57 1.54 -6.95
C GLN A 54 -0.86 2.87 -6.71
N SER A 55 -1.56 3.84 -6.11
CA SER A 55 -0.95 5.13 -5.80
C SER A 55 0.19 4.97 -4.78
N LEU A 56 0.05 4.07 -3.81
CA LEU A 56 1.12 3.81 -2.84
C LEU A 56 2.30 3.07 -3.45
N GLU A 57 2.09 2.12 -4.36
CA GLU A 57 3.17 1.50 -5.13
C GLU A 57 3.97 2.54 -5.92
N ASP A 58 3.27 3.47 -6.59
CA ASP A 58 3.91 4.54 -7.35
C ASP A 58 4.72 5.47 -6.43
N MET A 59 4.19 5.78 -5.24
CA MET A 59 4.91 6.56 -4.24
C MET A 59 6.14 5.84 -3.70
N LEU A 60 6.05 4.54 -3.42
CA LEU A 60 7.20 3.77 -2.93
C LEU A 60 8.26 3.62 -4.00
N ARG A 61 7.86 3.44 -5.26
CA ARG A 61 8.79 3.48 -6.40
C ARG A 61 9.50 4.83 -6.48
N ALA A 62 8.77 5.93 -6.32
CA ALA A 62 9.37 7.26 -6.30
C ALA A 62 10.32 7.46 -5.11
N CYS A 63 9.95 7.03 -3.90
CA CYS A 63 10.82 7.13 -2.72
C CYS A 63 12.09 6.28 -2.84
N VAL A 64 11.98 5.06 -3.37
CA VAL A 64 13.15 4.19 -3.59
C VAL A 64 14.07 4.78 -4.66
N LEU A 65 13.51 5.35 -5.73
CA LEU A 65 14.30 6.06 -6.75
C LEU A 65 15.01 7.28 -6.14
N ASP A 66 14.30 8.12 -5.39
CA ASP A 66 14.87 9.30 -4.72
C ASP A 66 15.99 8.95 -3.73
N HIS A 67 15.84 7.85 -2.97
CA HIS A 67 16.87 7.37 -2.05
C HIS A 67 18.08 6.73 -2.75
N LEU A 68 17.95 6.32 -4.01
CA LEU A 68 19.04 5.78 -4.83
C LEU A 68 19.76 6.87 -5.64
N GLU A 69 19.13 8.03 -5.85
CA GLU A 69 19.72 9.20 -6.53
C GLU A 69 20.35 10.22 -5.56
N SER A 70 20.24 10.01 -4.24
CA SER A 70 20.93 10.79 -3.19
C SER A 70 22.18 10.11 -2.66
#